data_AF-A0A821BX84-F1
#
_entry.id   AF-A0A821BX84-F1
#
_cell.length_a   1.000
_cell.length_b   1.000
_cell.length_c   1.000
_cell.angle_alpha   90.00
_cell.angle_beta   90.00
_cell.angle_gamma   90.00
#
_symmetry.space_group_name_H-M   'P 1'
#
loop_
_entity.id
_entity.type
_entity.pdbx_description
1 polymer ?
#
loop_
_entity_poly.entity_id
_entity_poly.type
_entity_poly.pdbx_seq_one_letter_code
_entity_poly.pdbx_strand_id
1 'polypeptide(L)'
;GDFSVDIKDLIDLVESKSKLEHNLIKSDLNPKDRQNFASCLRISSETVLALLNRNENSKGTYVYLTLLNLIISGFINKSTAIEERLFNIWTVVFVCRLWFSWIQYLDVKNSNNNINSNNKNNNNINSNNNNNNNINNSQSPKKFKQRTFITKPAFWCIEINAHTLVYIILLVIKKKLPIDALNTFGFNSQICENTFRIARSLTGSFSSITNFSVKSFMKRCEKISVVNSIKSRGNQKGDYSFQFPQHHKNDKDTYDYSIDNIKELNLTEYDIEKIIYRAFESAQKLASMVNMSQLLKNKNIYSLPDLSQFIKTILSKSSSKIVDYTEDDDSNYDSDEDEFEDNEDSSVHAAFDDEDEMLPSIFGDDEEEEEGNIIANNLSNISQQNFRGCRIYDKINPQQMNKYFRIHVDSSVKYIHKQTACWLLSTSKTRLSSDRVERVKES
;
A
#
# COMPACT_ATOMS: atom_id res chain seq x y z
N GLY A 1 22.52 -7.81 -0.32
CA GLY A 1 23.96 -7.94 -0.01
C GLY A 1 24.19 -9.27 0.67
N ASP A 2 25.21 -9.36 1.51
CA ASP A 2 25.51 -10.59 2.27
C ASP A 2 24.64 -10.79 3.51
N PHE A 3 23.79 -9.80 3.81
CA PHE A 3 22.91 -9.78 4.97
C PHE A 3 21.47 -10.14 4.57
N SER A 4 20.77 -10.83 5.47
CA SER A 4 19.32 -11.04 5.42
C SER A 4 18.58 -9.98 6.22
N VAL A 5 17.32 -9.76 5.87
CA VAL A 5 16.36 -9.04 6.72
C VAL A 5 15.58 -10.10 7.48
N ASP A 6 15.57 -10.06 8.81
CA ASP A 6 14.92 -11.06 9.65
C ASP A 6 14.22 -10.40 10.85
N ILE A 7 13.02 -10.86 11.17
CA ILE A 7 12.27 -10.42 12.35
C ILE A 7 12.99 -10.81 13.65
N LYS A 8 13.81 -11.86 13.62
CA LYS A 8 14.63 -12.27 14.77
C LYS A 8 15.53 -11.15 15.28
N ASP A 9 16.06 -10.30 14.41
CA ASP A 9 16.87 -9.15 14.81
C ASP A 9 16.10 -8.19 15.75
N LEU A 10 14.78 -8.07 15.54
CA LEU A 10 13.90 -7.24 16.38
C LEU A 10 13.47 -7.99 17.64
N ILE A 11 13.23 -9.30 17.56
CA ILE A 11 12.90 -10.13 18.73
C ILE A 11 14.08 -10.12 19.71
N ASP A 12 15.29 -10.38 19.21
CA ASP A 12 16.53 -10.35 20.00
C ASP A 12 16.72 -8.98 20.66
N LEU A 13 16.38 -7.89 19.97
CA LEU A 13 16.44 -6.54 20.52
C LEU A 13 15.42 -6.33 21.65
N VAL A 14 14.18 -6.79 21.48
CA VAL A 14 13.13 -6.70 22.50
C VAL A 14 13.42 -7.57 23.72
N GLU A 15 14.09 -8.70 23.54
CA GLU A 15 14.44 -9.61 24.62
C GLU A 15 15.73 -9.20 25.36
N SER A 16 16.68 -8.58 24.66
CA SER A 16 17.99 -8.23 25.23
C SER A 16 18.07 -6.81 25.80
N LYS A 17 17.14 -5.91 25.46
CA LYS A 17 17.14 -4.50 25.89
C LYS A 17 15.87 -4.15 26.66
N SER A 18 15.96 -3.10 27.47
CA SER A 18 14.80 -2.65 28.25
C SER A 18 13.76 -1.96 27.35
N LYS A 19 12.47 -2.14 27.66
CA LYS A 19 11.37 -1.46 26.93
C LYS A 19 11.54 0.05 26.86
N LEU A 20 12.15 0.67 27.87
CA LEU A 20 12.40 2.11 27.89
C LEU A 20 13.41 2.55 26.82
N GLU A 21 14.31 1.67 26.39
CA GLU A 21 15.30 1.96 25.36
C GLU A 21 14.71 1.86 23.95
N HIS A 22 13.86 0.88 23.68
CA HIS A 22 13.37 0.62 22.31
C HIS A 22 11.90 1.00 22.08
N ASN A 23 11.11 1.15 23.14
CA ASN A 23 9.68 1.49 23.11
C ASN A 23 8.80 0.55 22.25
N LEU A 24 9.25 -0.69 22.05
CA LEU A 24 8.50 -1.74 21.33
C LEU A 24 7.80 -2.65 22.33
N ILE A 25 6.68 -3.22 21.91
CA ILE A 25 6.00 -4.33 22.59
C ILE A 25 5.90 -5.53 21.65
N LYS A 26 5.71 -6.74 22.21
CA LYS A 26 5.67 -7.98 21.41
C LYS A 26 4.61 -7.96 20.31
N SER A 27 3.47 -7.31 20.54
CA SER A 27 2.42 -7.16 19.54
C SER A 27 2.83 -6.30 18.34
N ASP A 28 3.84 -5.43 18.48
CA ASP A 28 4.37 -4.63 17.36
C ASP A 28 5.09 -5.49 16.33
N LEU A 29 5.54 -6.68 16.74
CA LEU A 29 6.23 -7.66 15.91
C LEU A 29 5.29 -8.77 15.43
N ASN A 30 3.98 -8.65 15.63
CA ASN A 30 3.03 -9.70 15.25
C ASN A 30 2.81 -9.69 13.72
N PRO A 31 3.25 -10.73 12.97
CA PRO A 31 3.10 -10.77 11.52
C PRO A 31 1.65 -10.98 11.05
N LYS A 32 0.72 -11.35 11.96
CA LYS A 32 -0.70 -11.50 11.65
C LYS A 32 -1.39 -10.14 11.46
N ASP A 33 -0.91 -9.09 12.13
CA ASP A 33 -1.48 -7.75 12.07
C ASP A 33 -0.82 -6.91 10.96
N ARG A 34 -1.03 -7.32 9.71
CA ARG A 34 -0.37 -6.73 8.52
C ARG A 34 -0.84 -5.30 8.19
N GLN A 35 -1.93 -4.83 8.80
CA GLN A 35 -2.53 -3.51 8.53
C GLN A 35 -2.17 -2.45 9.58
N ASN A 36 -1.43 -2.83 10.62
CA ASN A 36 -1.09 -1.92 11.71
C ASN A 36 0.10 -1.02 11.38
N PHE A 37 -0.22 0.12 10.78
CA PHE A 37 0.76 1.15 10.45
C PHE A 37 1.47 1.74 11.68
N ALA A 38 0.81 1.77 12.86
CA ALA A 38 1.42 2.30 14.08
C ALA A 38 2.57 1.41 14.59
N SER A 39 2.45 0.09 14.43
CA SER A 39 3.55 -0.84 14.69
C SER A 39 4.70 -0.61 13.71
N CYS A 40 4.41 -0.41 12.42
CA CYS A 40 5.41 -0.06 11.40
C CYS A 40 6.21 1.20 11.79
N LEU A 41 5.54 2.28 12.23
CA LEU A 41 6.18 3.50 12.68
C LEU A 41 7.14 3.27 13.86
N ARG A 42 6.72 2.45 14.83
CA ARG A 42 7.51 2.17 16.03
C ARG A 42 8.76 1.35 15.70
N ILE A 43 8.62 0.28 14.91
CA ILE A 43 9.76 -0.57 14.53
C ILE A 43 10.78 0.19 13.66
N SER A 44 10.35 1.16 12.86
CA SER A 44 11.24 2.00 12.04
C SER A 44 11.71 3.28 12.75
N SER A 45 11.48 3.42 14.06
CA SER A 45 11.85 4.63 14.80
C SER A 45 13.37 4.80 14.89
N GLU A 46 13.82 6.06 15.04
CA GLU A 46 15.25 6.38 15.15
C GLU A 46 15.94 5.64 16.30
N THR A 47 15.23 5.47 17.42
CA THR A 47 15.75 4.77 18.59
C THR A 47 16.02 3.29 18.29
N VAL A 48 15.08 2.62 17.62
CA VAL A 48 15.25 1.21 17.19
C VAL A 48 16.37 1.10 16.15
N LEU A 49 16.42 2.02 15.18
CA LEU A 49 17.48 2.06 14.17
C LEU A 49 18.87 2.25 14.79
N ALA A 50 19.00 3.12 15.79
CA ALA A 50 20.25 3.34 16.51
C ALA A 50 20.73 2.08 17.25
N LEU A 51 19.80 1.32 17.83
CA LEU A 51 20.10 0.05 18.49
C LEU A 51 20.50 -1.04 17.49
N LEU A 52 19.77 -1.17 16.37
CA LEU A 52 20.10 -2.14 15.33
C LEU A 52 21.46 -1.84 14.69
N ASN A 53 21.79 -0.57 14.44
CA ASN A 53 23.08 -0.21 13.84
C ASN A 53 24.29 -0.60 14.72
N ARG A 54 24.11 -0.77 16.04
CA ARG A 54 25.18 -1.23 16.94
C ARG A 54 25.49 -2.73 16.79
N ASN A 55 24.57 -3.51 16.22
CA ASN A 55 24.75 -4.93 15.99
C ASN A 55 25.19 -5.17 14.54
N GLU A 56 26.35 -5.80 14.36
CA GLU A 56 26.90 -6.08 13.02
C GLU A 56 26.08 -7.13 12.27
N ASN A 57 25.37 -8.03 12.95
CA ASN A 57 24.58 -9.07 12.28
C ASN A 57 23.26 -8.54 11.71
N SER A 58 22.72 -7.43 12.25
CA SER A 58 21.42 -6.89 11.87
C SER A 58 21.49 -5.76 10.83
N LYS A 59 22.63 -5.56 10.17
CA LYS A 59 22.81 -4.49 9.16
C LYS A 59 21.80 -4.57 8.02
N GLY A 60 21.39 -5.77 7.61
CA GLY A 60 20.34 -5.97 6.62
C GLY A 60 19.00 -5.38 7.07
N THR A 61 18.54 -5.76 8.27
CA THR A 61 17.32 -5.25 8.89
C THR A 61 17.41 -3.75 9.18
N TYR A 62 18.55 -3.25 9.65
CA TYR A 62 18.80 -1.82 9.83
C TYR A 62 18.61 -1.03 8.52
N VAL A 63 19.24 -1.46 7.43
CA VAL A 63 19.08 -0.77 6.13
C VAL A 63 17.63 -0.83 5.67
N TYR A 64 16.97 -1.99 5.78
CA TYR A 64 15.56 -2.12 5.39
C TYR A 64 14.64 -1.16 6.16
N LEU A 65 14.74 -1.13 7.49
CA LEU A 65 13.92 -0.25 8.32
C LEU A 65 14.30 1.23 8.14
N THR A 66 15.56 1.53 7.81
CA THR A 66 15.99 2.88 7.42
C THR A 66 15.28 3.33 6.16
N LEU A 67 15.16 2.46 5.13
CA LEU A 67 14.41 2.78 3.91
C LEU A 67 12.94 3.07 4.21
N LEU A 68 12.31 2.26 5.08
CA LEU A 68 10.93 2.51 5.51
C LEU A 68 10.78 3.86 6.22
N ASN A 69 11.69 4.18 7.15
CA ASN A 69 11.67 5.47 7.84
C ASN A 69 11.83 6.66 6.86
N LEU A 70 12.70 6.53 5.87
CA LEU A 70 12.88 7.55 4.82
C LEU A 70 11.63 7.70 3.94
N ILE A 71 10.94 6.60 3.60
CA ILE A 71 9.66 6.64 2.86
C ILE A 71 8.60 7.38 3.69
N ILE A 72 8.47 7.03 4.97
CA ILE A 72 7.51 7.64 5.90
C ILE A 72 7.79 9.14 6.05
N SER A 73 9.06 9.51 6.27
CA SER A 73 9.48 10.91 6.37
C SER A 73 9.23 11.67 5.07
N GLY A 74 9.48 11.05 3.91
CA GLY A 74 9.31 11.68 2.61
C GLY A 74 7.85 11.90 2.20
N PHE A 75 6.93 10.97 2.50
CA PHE A 75 5.55 11.02 2.00
C PHE A 75 4.46 11.20 3.06
N ILE A 76 4.71 10.81 4.31
CA ILE A 76 3.65 10.71 5.34
C ILE A 76 3.81 11.79 6.41
N ASN A 77 5.05 11.99 6.89
CA ASN A 77 5.30 12.98 7.93
C ASN A 77 4.93 14.38 7.42
N LYS A 78 4.11 15.12 8.19
CA LYS A 78 3.58 16.44 7.80
C LYS A 78 4.60 17.55 7.97
N SER A 79 5.53 17.43 8.92
CA SER A 79 6.50 18.48 9.25
C SER A 79 7.72 18.50 8.35
N THR A 80 7.90 17.50 7.48
CA THR A 80 9.08 17.39 6.61
C THR A 80 9.06 18.42 5.48
N ALA A 81 10.13 19.21 5.38
CA ALA A 81 10.33 20.22 4.33
C ALA A 81 10.52 19.58 2.95
N ILE A 82 10.23 20.31 1.87
CA ILE A 82 10.25 19.77 0.50
C ILE A 82 11.64 19.26 0.09
N GLU A 83 12.70 19.95 0.47
CA GLU A 83 14.09 19.58 0.22
C GLU A 83 14.44 18.26 0.90
N GLU A 84 13.99 18.10 2.15
CA GLU A 84 14.21 16.89 2.93
C GLU A 84 13.40 15.72 2.38
N ARG A 85 12.16 15.96 1.92
CA ARG A 85 11.36 14.94 1.22
C ARG A 85 12.07 14.44 -0.03
N LEU A 86 12.59 15.35 -0.84
CA LEU A 86 13.37 15.01 -2.03
C LEU A 86 14.59 14.17 -1.65
N PHE A 87 15.36 14.60 -0.66
CA PHE A 87 16.54 13.86 -0.19
C PHE A 87 16.17 12.44 0.27
N ASN A 88 15.14 12.31 1.13
CA ASN A 88 14.72 11.04 1.71
C ASN A 88 14.26 10.06 0.62
N ILE A 89 13.36 10.50 -0.27
CA ILE A 89 12.79 9.63 -1.29
C ILE A 89 13.82 9.25 -2.36
N TRP A 90 14.65 10.18 -2.80
CA TRP A 90 15.71 9.85 -3.77
C TRP A 90 16.78 8.93 -3.17
N THR A 91 17.05 9.01 -1.87
CA THR A 91 17.94 8.06 -1.20
C THR A 91 17.37 6.65 -1.33
N VAL A 92 16.07 6.48 -1.09
CA VAL A 92 15.38 5.19 -1.24
C VAL A 92 15.42 4.69 -2.69
N VAL A 93 15.13 5.57 -3.66
CA VAL A 93 15.21 5.24 -5.09
C VAL A 93 16.59 4.71 -5.44
N PHE A 94 17.66 5.40 -5.05
CA PHE A 94 19.01 4.98 -5.39
C PHE A 94 19.42 3.67 -4.70
N VAL A 95 19.06 3.46 -3.43
CA VAL A 95 19.30 2.16 -2.78
C VAL A 95 18.57 1.05 -3.51
N CYS A 96 17.31 1.27 -3.87
CA CYS A 96 16.51 0.31 -4.63
C CYS A 96 17.12 0.02 -6.00
N ARG A 97 17.60 1.03 -6.73
CA ARG A 97 18.29 0.86 -8.03
C ARG A 97 19.59 0.07 -7.90
N LEU A 98 20.43 0.41 -6.91
CA LEU A 98 21.68 -0.29 -6.64
C LEU A 98 21.42 -1.76 -6.29
N TRP A 99 20.43 -2.01 -5.42
CA TRP A 99 20.01 -3.35 -5.05
C TRP A 99 19.47 -4.14 -6.24
N PHE A 100 18.57 -3.55 -7.04
CA PHE A 100 18.03 -4.20 -8.24
C PHE A 100 19.14 -4.56 -9.23
N SER A 101 20.07 -3.64 -9.46
CA SER A 101 21.25 -3.86 -10.30
C SER A 101 22.09 -5.02 -9.76
N TRP A 102 22.33 -5.05 -8.45
CA TRP A 102 23.09 -6.10 -7.78
C TRP A 102 22.46 -7.49 -7.96
N ILE A 103 21.14 -7.62 -7.81
CA ILE A 103 20.42 -8.88 -8.06
C ILE A 103 20.63 -9.35 -9.50
N GLN A 104 20.43 -8.45 -10.49
CA GLN A 104 20.55 -8.81 -11.91
C GLN A 104 21.92 -9.40 -12.24
N TYR A 105 23.00 -8.83 -11.68
CA TYR A 105 24.35 -9.35 -11.92
C TYR A 105 24.67 -10.63 -11.14
N LEU A 106 24.08 -10.81 -9.96
CA LEU A 106 24.22 -12.07 -9.22
C LEU A 106 23.56 -13.23 -9.96
N ASP A 107 22.35 -13.03 -10.50
CA ASP A 107 21.64 -14.09 -11.21
C ASP A 107 22.40 -14.49 -12.48
N VAL A 108 22.94 -13.54 -13.24
CA VAL A 108 23.80 -13.82 -14.40
C VAL A 108 25.07 -14.60 -14.00
N LYS A 109 25.73 -14.24 -12.88
CA LYS A 109 26.92 -14.97 -12.39
C LYS A 109 26.58 -16.41 -12.03
N ASN A 110 25.45 -16.64 -11.37
CA ASN A 110 25.02 -17.98 -10.96
C ASN A 110 24.62 -18.83 -12.17
N SER A 111 23.95 -18.26 -13.17
CA SER A 111 23.62 -18.95 -14.43
C SER A 111 24.87 -19.37 -15.20
N ASN A 112 25.87 -18.49 -15.33
CA ASN A 112 27.12 -18.81 -16.02
C ASN A 112 27.95 -19.88 -15.30
N ASN A 113 27.96 -19.87 -13.97
CA ASN A 113 28.67 -20.88 -13.17
C ASN A 113 28.02 -22.28 -13.31
N ASN A 114 26.69 -22.36 -13.36
CA ASN A 114 25.97 -23.63 -13.55
C ASN A 114 26.15 -24.22 -14.96
N ILE A 115 26.27 -23.37 -15.98
CA ILE A 115 26.57 -23.83 -17.36
C ILE A 115 27.99 -24.40 -17.42
N ASN A 116 28.95 -23.74 -16.76
CA ASN A 116 30.35 -24.18 -16.76
C ASN A 116 30.60 -25.43 -15.89
N SER A 117 29.85 -25.64 -14.80
CA SER A 117 29.93 -26.88 -14.01
C SER A 117 29.33 -28.08 -14.74
N ASN A 118 28.24 -27.90 -15.48
CA ASN A 118 27.64 -28.96 -16.29
C ASN A 118 28.54 -29.34 -17.49
N ASN A 119 29.26 -28.39 -18.08
CA ASN A 119 30.22 -28.70 -19.17
C ASN A 119 31.51 -29.37 -18.68
N LYS A 120 31.90 -29.24 -17.40
CA LYS A 120 33.03 -29.98 -16.84
C LYS A 120 32.69 -31.42 -16.45
N ASN A 121 31.44 -31.71 -16.11
CA ASN A 121 31.00 -33.07 -15.78
C ASN A 121 30.68 -33.94 -17.01
N ASN A 122 30.52 -33.36 -18.20
CA ASN A 122 30.23 -34.10 -19.43
C ASN A 122 31.48 -34.63 -20.17
N ASN A 123 32.69 -34.35 -19.69
CA ASN A 123 33.92 -34.87 -20.31
C ASN A 123 34.47 -36.14 -19.63
N ASN A 124 33.70 -36.80 -18.76
CA ASN A 124 34.19 -37.97 -18.01
C ASN A 124 33.20 -39.14 -17.89
N ILE A 125 32.32 -39.36 -18.87
CA ILE A 125 31.50 -40.59 -18.93
C ILE A 125 31.50 -41.15 -20.34
N ASN A 126 32.47 -42.02 -20.62
CA ASN A 126 32.34 -43.11 -21.56
C ASN A 126 32.16 -44.39 -20.73
N SER A 127 30.92 -44.80 -20.48
CA SER A 127 30.48 -46.21 -20.54
C SER A 127 28.99 -46.33 -20.22
N ASN A 128 28.24 -46.84 -21.20
CA ASN A 128 27.01 -47.62 -21.12
C ASN A 128 26.12 -47.49 -19.86
N ASN A 129 24.98 -46.84 -20.00
CA ASN A 129 23.69 -47.56 -19.97
C ASN A 129 22.52 -46.62 -20.30
N ASN A 130 21.66 -47.10 -21.20
CA ASN A 130 20.34 -46.56 -21.48
C ASN A 130 19.51 -46.53 -20.19
N ASN A 131 18.98 -45.36 -19.82
CA ASN A 131 17.59 -45.21 -19.37
C ASN A 131 17.19 -43.72 -19.34
N ASN A 132 16.13 -43.45 -20.10
CA ASN A 132 15.32 -42.24 -20.23
C ASN A 132 15.47 -41.15 -19.14
N ASN A 133 16.15 -40.06 -19.53
CA ASN A 133 16.10 -38.78 -18.82
C ASN A 133 14.93 -37.92 -19.35
N ASN A 134 13.83 -37.88 -18.59
CA ASN A 134 12.97 -36.71 -18.54
C ASN A 134 13.37 -35.89 -17.30
N ILE A 135 14.45 -35.12 -17.42
CA ILE A 135 14.79 -34.11 -16.41
C ILE A 135 14.02 -32.84 -16.77
N ASN A 136 12.87 -32.68 -16.11
CA ASN A 136 12.11 -31.44 -16.08
C ASN A 136 13.00 -30.30 -15.60
N ASN A 137 13.47 -29.47 -16.55
CA ASN A 137 14.03 -28.16 -16.29
C ASN A 137 12.90 -27.19 -15.91
N SER A 138 12.36 -27.35 -14.69
CA SER A 138 11.58 -26.31 -14.03
C SER A 138 12.37 -25.78 -12.84
N GLN A 139 13.36 -24.92 -13.12
CA GLN A 139 13.87 -24.02 -12.08
C GLN A 139 12.71 -23.11 -11.65
N SER A 140 12.11 -23.46 -10.52
CA SER A 140 10.85 -22.89 -10.06
C SER A 140 11.00 -21.41 -9.68
N PRO A 141 9.95 -20.59 -9.89
CA PRO A 141 9.87 -19.19 -9.44
C PRO A 141 10.03 -19.01 -7.91
N LYS A 142 10.02 -20.10 -7.13
CA LYS A 142 10.19 -20.10 -5.67
C LYS A 142 11.57 -19.62 -5.22
N LYS A 143 12.66 -19.88 -5.96
CA LYS A 143 14.03 -19.44 -5.57
C LYS A 143 14.26 -17.93 -5.75
N PHE A 144 13.54 -17.29 -6.66
CA PHE A 144 13.65 -15.84 -6.89
C PHE A 144 12.91 -15.04 -5.81
N LYS A 145 11.70 -15.47 -5.40
CA LYS A 145 10.93 -14.82 -4.30
C LYS A 145 11.72 -14.75 -2.99
N GLN A 146 12.53 -15.77 -2.67
CA GLN A 146 13.33 -15.80 -1.43
C GLN A 146 14.49 -14.80 -1.38
N ARG A 147 14.86 -14.17 -2.50
CA ARG A 147 15.99 -13.22 -2.57
C ARG A 147 15.58 -11.75 -2.60
N THR A 148 14.27 -11.48 -2.64
CA THR A 148 13.76 -10.11 -2.78
C THR A 148 13.11 -9.62 -1.50
N PHE A 149 13.61 -8.52 -0.92
CA PHE A 149 12.99 -7.87 0.24
C PHE A 149 11.97 -6.79 -0.15
N ILE A 150 11.97 -6.35 -1.42
CA ILE A 150 10.98 -5.45 -2.01
C ILE A 150 10.35 -6.15 -3.20
N THR A 151 9.03 -6.07 -3.31
CA THR A 151 8.30 -6.59 -4.48
C THR A 151 8.50 -5.67 -5.68
N LYS A 152 8.44 -6.23 -6.90
CA LYS A 152 8.57 -5.44 -8.13
C LYS A 152 7.55 -4.30 -8.24
N PRO A 153 6.25 -4.48 -7.88
CA PRO A 153 5.30 -3.37 -7.83
C PRO A 153 5.71 -2.27 -6.85
N ALA A 154 6.11 -2.62 -5.62
CA ALA A 154 6.54 -1.64 -4.63
C ALA A 154 7.77 -0.84 -5.11
N PHE A 155 8.75 -1.51 -5.73
CA PHE A 155 9.90 -0.87 -6.35
C PHE A 155 9.49 0.21 -7.38
N TRP A 156 8.57 -0.13 -8.29
CA TRP A 156 8.11 0.83 -9.31
C TRP A 156 7.26 1.95 -8.72
N CYS A 157 6.45 1.67 -7.70
CA CYS A 157 5.71 2.71 -7.00
C CYS A 157 6.64 3.76 -6.37
N ILE A 158 7.74 3.32 -5.75
CA ILE A 158 8.76 4.23 -5.19
C ILE A 158 9.34 5.13 -6.29
N GLU A 159 9.74 4.54 -7.43
CA GLU A 159 10.25 5.30 -8.59
C GLU A 159 9.22 6.31 -9.09
N ILE A 160 8.00 5.86 -9.40
CA ILE A 160 6.94 6.71 -9.96
C ILE A 160 6.63 7.87 -9.02
N ASN A 161 6.49 7.60 -7.72
CA ASN A 161 6.17 8.64 -6.75
C ASN A 161 7.31 9.66 -6.60
N ALA A 162 8.57 9.22 -6.62
CA ALA A 162 9.73 10.10 -6.56
C ALA A 162 9.82 11.04 -7.77
N HIS A 163 9.71 10.48 -8.98
CA HIS A 163 9.74 11.28 -10.22
C HIS A 163 8.53 12.22 -10.31
N THR A 164 7.36 11.77 -9.88
CA THR A 164 6.15 12.60 -9.85
C THR A 164 6.32 13.80 -8.92
N LEU A 165 6.88 13.59 -7.73
CA LEU A 165 7.15 14.68 -6.79
C LEU A 165 8.13 15.71 -7.39
N VAL A 166 9.24 15.27 -7.98
CA VAL A 166 10.18 16.17 -8.68
C VAL A 166 9.48 16.92 -9.80
N TYR A 167 8.66 16.24 -10.59
CA TYR A 167 7.96 16.85 -11.70
C TYR A 167 6.98 17.93 -11.24
N ILE A 168 6.21 17.69 -10.17
CA ILE A 168 5.33 18.68 -9.57
C ILE A 168 6.13 19.89 -9.08
N ILE A 169 7.26 19.67 -8.39
CA ILE A 169 8.16 20.74 -7.93
C ILE A 169 8.66 21.57 -9.10
N LEU A 170 9.11 20.94 -10.19
CA LEU A 170 9.56 21.65 -11.39
C LEU A 170 8.43 22.47 -12.04
N LEU A 171 7.20 21.95 -12.05
CA LEU A 171 6.03 22.70 -12.54
C LEU A 171 5.72 23.92 -11.68
N VAL A 172 5.88 23.80 -10.35
CA VAL A 172 5.70 24.92 -9.41
C VAL A 172 6.80 25.97 -9.57
N ILE A 173 8.07 25.56 -9.67
CA ILE A 173 9.20 26.46 -9.97
C ILE A 173 8.97 27.22 -11.28
N LYS A 174 8.45 26.52 -12.30
CA LYS A 174 8.10 27.10 -13.62
C LYS A 174 6.80 27.90 -13.61
N LYS A 175 6.18 28.11 -12.43
CA LYS A 175 4.90 28.81 -12.23
C LYS A 175 3.74 28.27 -13.07
N LYS A 176 3.78 26.97 -13.41
CA LYS A 176 2.69 26.25 -14.11
C LYS A 176 1.67 25.66 -13.14
N LEU A 177 2.05 25.46 -11.89
CA LEU A 177 1.18 25.02 -10.80
C LEU A 177 1.32 25.98 -9.61
N PRO A 178 0.25 26.17 -8.81
CA PRO A 178 0.33 26.93 -7.57
C PRO A 178 1.19 26.20 -6.54
N ILE A 179 1.71 26.95 -5.57
CA ILE A 179 2.52 26.41 -4.47
C ILE A 179 1.76 25.32 -3.68
N ASP A 180 0.44 25.46 -3.57
CA ASP A 180 -0.47 24.52 -2.92
C ASP A 180 -0.43 23.11 -3.53
N ALA A 181 0.01 22.99 -4.78
CA ALA A 181 0.22 21.69 -5.42
C ALA A 181 1.31 20.87 -4.73
N LEU A 182 2.16 21.47 -3.88
CA LEU A 182 3.16 20.80 -3.06
C LEU A 182 2.61 20.30 -1.72
N ASN A 183 1.30 20.34 -1.51
CA ASN A 183 0.68 19.71 -0.35
C ASN A 183 0.72 18.18 -0.48
N THR A 184 1.89 17.58 -0.18
CA THR A 184 2.13 16.14 -0.28
C THR A 184 1.26 15.32 0.66
N PHE A 185 0.68 15.93 1.71
CA PHE A 185 -0.28 15.25 2.57
C PHE A 185 -1.56 14.84 1.83
N GLY A 186 -1.92 15.57 0.75
CA GLY A 186 -3.03 15.20 -0.12
C GLY A 186 -2.74 14.01 -1.05
N PHE A 187 -1.50 13.51 -1.11
CA PHE A 187 -1.12 12.47 -2.08
C PHE A 187 -1.31 11.04 -1.57
N ASN A 188 -1.68 10.86 -0.30
CA ASN A 188 -1.88 9.54 0.30
C ASN A 188 -3.38 9.18 0.45
N SER A 189 -3.66 7.90 0.67
CA SER A 189 -5.03 7.36 0.83
C SER A 189 -5.62 7.56 2.22
N GLN A 190 -4.90 8.17 3.17
CA GLN A 190 -5.32 8.23 4.58
C GLN A 190 -6.65 8.97 4.74
N ILE A 191 -6.89 10.00 3.92
CA ILE A 191 -8.15 10.75 3.91
C ILE A 191 -9.31 9.82 3.52
N CYS A 192 -9.13 9.00 2.48
CA CYS A 192 -10.13 8.02 2.04
C CYS A 192 -10.38 6.96 3.10
N GLU A 193 -9.32 6.41 3.72
CA GLU A 193 -9.44 5.43 4.81
C GLU A 193 -10.16 6.01 6.03
N ASN A 194 -9.90 7.28 6.35
CA ASN A 194 -10.62 7.98 7.40
C ASN A 194 -12.11 8.13 7.07
N THR A 195 -12.46 8.46 5.82
CA THR A 195 -13.86 8.48 5.37
C THR A 195 -14.54 7.12 5.55
N PHE A 196 -13.86 6.02 5.18
CA PHE A 196 -14.40 4.67 5.41
C PHE A 196 -14.56 4.37 6.90
N ARG A 197 -13.62 4.78 7.75
CA ARG A 197 -13.71 4.60 9.20
C ARG A 197 -14.90 5.35 9.81
N ILE A 198 -15.09 6.61 9.42
CA ILE A 198 -16.25 7.42 9.84
C ILE A 198 -17.54 6.78 9.34
N ALA A 199 -17.58 6.31 8.08
CA ALA A 199 -18.75 5.61 7.56
C ALA A 199 -19.04 4.34 8.35
N ARG A 200 -18.03 3.58 8.81
CA ARG A 200 -18.22 2.40 9.66
C ARG A 200 -18.71 2.76 11.06
N SER A 201 -18.29 3.88 11.63
CA SER A 201 -18.73 4.34 12.96
C SER A 201 -20.11 5.01 12.93
N LEU A 202 -20.60 5.45 11.77
CA LEU A 202 -21.95 6.01 11.59
C LEU A 202 -23.01 4.91 11.52
N THR A 203 -23.12 4.12 12.59
CA THR A 203 -24.20 3.17 12.81
C THR A 203 -25.18 3.72 13.86
N GLY A 204 -26.45 3.29 13.79
CA GLY A 204 -27.44 3.71 14.77
C GLY A 204 -27.13 3.15 16.16
N SER A 205 -27.72 3.75 17.21
CA SER A 205 -27.45 3.45 18.63
C SER A 205 -27.61 1.96 19.02
N PHE A 206 -28.37 1.19 18.24
CA PHE A 206 -28.61 -0.24 18.45
C PHE A 206 -28.01 -1.13 17.36
N SER A 207 -27.10 -0.59 16.53
CA SER A 207 -26.51 -1.30 15.41
C SER A 207 -24.98 -1.23 15.48
N SER A 208 -24.34 -2.40 15.57
CA SER A 208 -22.89 -2.56 15.43
C SER A 208 -22.48 -2.93 13.99
N ILE A 209 -23.36 -2.71 13.00
CA ILE A 209 -23.15 -3.15 11.62
C ILE A 209 -22.08 -2.29 10.93
N THR A 210 -20.84 -2.75 11.01
CA THR A 210 -19.67 -2.14 10.38
C THR A 210 -19.62 -2.37 8.87
N ASN A 211 -20.28 -3.42 8.36
CA ASN A 211 -20.31 -3.75 6.93
C ASN A 211 -21.60 -3.21 6.27
N PHE A 212 -21.48 -2.53 5.14
CA PHE A 212 -22.62 -1.89 4.48
C PHE A 212 -22.56 -2.04 2.95
N SER A 213 -23.74 -2.06 2.32
CA SER A 213 -23.86 -2.03 0.86
C SER A 213 -23.46 -0.66 0.31
N VAL A 214 -23.21 -0.57 -1.01
CA VAL A 214 -22.89 0.70 -1.68
C VAL A 214 -23.98 1.76 -1.46
N LYS A 215 -25.27 1.37 -1.54
CA LYS A 215 -26.39 2.29 -1.26
C LYS A 215 -26.34 2.84 0.16
N SER A 216 -26.04 1.97 1.14
CA SER A 216 -25.89 2.38 2.53
C SER A 216 -24.66 3.27 2.73
N PHE A 217 -23.55 2.98 2.07
CA PHE A 217 -22.37 3.85 2.05
C PHE A 217 -22.70 5.26 1.53
N MET A 218 -23.38 5.37 0.38
CA MET A 218 -23.74 6.67 -0.21
C MET A 218 -24.61 7.51 0.74
N LYS A 219 -25.61 6.89 1.39
CA LYS A 219 -26.41 7.57 2.42
C LYS A 219 -25.56 8.03 3.61
N ARG A 220 -24.58 7.22 4.02
CA ARG A 220 -23.64 7.63 5.09
C ARG A 220 -22.72 8.77 4.62
N CYS A 221 -22.27 8.78 3.37
CA CYS A 221 -21.50 9.88 2.80
C CYS A 221 -22.27 11.21 2.79
N GLU A 222 -23.57 11.20 2.48
CA GLU A 222 -24.43 12.39 2.58
C GLU A 222 -24.46 12.91 4.02
N LYS A 223 -24.66 12.03 5.01
CA LYS A 223 -24.59 12.40 6.43
C LYS A 223 -23.23 12.97 6.83
N ILE A 224 -22.13 12.33 6.40
CA ILE A 224 -20.76 12.82 6.64
C ILE A 224 -20.59 14.23 6.05
N SER A 225 -21.08 14.48 4.84
CA SER A 225 -21.01 15.77 4.16
C SER A 225 -21.75 16.86 4.93
N VAL A 226 -22.97 16.57 5.42
CA VAL A 226 -23.75 17.50 6.26
C VAL A 226 -23.02 17.79 7.57
N VAL A 227 -22.53 16.75 8.27
CA VAL A 227 -21.79 16.91 9.54
C VAL A 227 -20.53 17.76 9.32
N ASN A 228 -19.77 17.50 8.26
CA ASN A 228 -18.58 18.30 7.94
C ASN A 228 -18.94 19.76 7.62
N SER A 229 -20.05 19.98 6.90
CA SER A 229 -20.54 21.34 6.60
C SER A 229 -20.92 22.11 7.87
N ILE A 230 -21.55 21.44 8.84
CA ILE A 230 -21.90 22.03 10.14
C ILE A 230 -20.63 22.36 10.93
N LYS A 231 -19.67 21.42 11.00
CA LYS A 231 -18.37 21.63 11.67
C LYS A 231 -17.61 22.82 11.09
N SER A 232 -17.57 22.95 9.76
CA SER A 232 -16.90 24.07 9.10
C SER A 232 -17.58 25.42 9.36
N ARG A 233 -18.91 25.46 9.53
CA ARG A 233 -19.66 26.68 9.86
C ARG A 233 -19.46 27.12 11.30
N GLY A 234 -19.36 26.19 12.25
CA GLY A 234 -19.15 26.50 13.67
C GLY A 234 -17.81 27.16 13.98
N ASN A 235 -16.82 27.05 13.07
CA ASN A 235 -15.51 27.67 13.21
C ASN A 235 -15.46 29.14 12.69
N GLN A 236 -16.57 29.67 12.15
CA GLN A 236 -16.62 31.07 11.68
C GLN A 236 -16.95 32.01 12.86
N LYS A 237 -16.03 32.95 13.15
CA LYS A 237 -16.24 34.01 14.15
C LYS A 237 -17.28 35.01 13.64
N GLY A 238 -18.53 34.87 14.07
CA GLY A 238 -19.62 35.84 13.88
C GLY A 238 -20.52 35.91 15.12
N ASP A 239 -21.40 36.92 15.18
CA ASP A 239 -22.21 37.29 16.36
C ASP A 239 -23.18 36.20 16.88
N TYR A 240 -23.34 35.10 16.13
CA TYR A 240 -24.04 33.88 16.56
C TYR A 240 -23.17 32.65 16.29
N SER A 241 -22.23 32.36 17.20
CA SER A 241 -21.35 31.20 17.07
C SER A 241 -22.06 29.92 17.52
N PHE A 242 -22.61 29.15 16.58
CA PHE A 242 -23.01 27.77 16.85
C PHE A 242 -21.75 26.91 17.02
N GLN A 243 -21.37 26.61 18.26
CA GLN A 243 -20.25 25.73 18.55
C GLN A 243 -20.72 24.27 18.44
N PHE A 244 -20.30 23.59 17.37
CA PHE A 244 -20.54 22.16 17.25
C PHE A 244 -19.77 21.44 18.37
N PRO A 245 -20.41 20.60 19.21
CA PRO A 245 -19.73 19.89 20.27
C PRO A 245 -18.59 19.03 19.70
N GLN A 246 -17.36 19.35 20.08
CA GLN A 246 -16.20 18.55 19.72
C GLN A 246 -15.79 17.73 20.93
N HIS A 247 -15.55 16.44 20.70
CA HIS A 247 -14.95 15.60 21.72
C HIS A 247 -13.55 16.13 22.03
N HIS A 248 -13.16 16.23 23.30
CA HIS A 248 -11.83 16.71 23.75
C HIS A 248 -10.63 15.92 23.18
N LYS A 249 -10.89 14.73 22.60
CA LYS A 249 -9.89 13.91 21.87
C LYS A 249 -9.70 14.37 20.41
N ASN A 250 -10.71 15.04 19.85
CA ASN A 250 -10.67 15.69 18.53
C ASN A 250 -10.18 17.15 18.62
N ASP A 251 -10.12 17.74 19.82
CA ASP A 251 -9.52 19.05 20.10
C ASP A 251 -7.99 19.06 19.96
N LYS A 252 -7.34 17.89 19.97
CA LYS A 252 -5.90 17.78 19.78
C LYS A 252 -5.55 17.93 18.31
N ASP A 253 -5.27 19.18 17.97
CA ASP A 253 -4.59 19.63 16.78
C ASP A 253 -5.27 19.22 15.46
N THR A 254 -6.38 19.88 15.12
CA THR A 254 -6.39 20.52 13.81
C THR A 254 -5.24 21.52 13.82
N TYR A 255 -4.01 21.03 13.63
CA TYR A 255 -2.95 21.88 13.13
C TYR A 255 -3.55 22.51 11.89
N ASP A 256 -3.85 23.80 12.03
CA ASP A 256 -4.09 24.74 10.95
C ASP A 256 -2.76 24.78 10.19
N TYR A 257 -2.46 23.70 9.45
CA TYR A 257 -1.49 23.72 8.37
C TYR A 257 -2.21 24.45 7.25
N SER A 258 -2.36 25.74 7.47
CA SER A 258 -2.45 26.63 6.36
C SER A 258 -1.21 26.37 5.51
N ILE A 259 -1.47 26.40 4.23
CA ILE A 259 -0.53 26.72 3.15
C ILE A 259 0.52 27.80 3.53
N ASP A 260 0.34 28.55 4.63
CA ASP A 260 1.23 29.60 5.14
C ASP A 260 2.65 29.16 5.49
N ASN A 261 2.95 27.87 5.66
CA ASN A 261 4.34 27.43 5.86
C ASN A 261 5.13 27.28 4.55
N ILE A 262 4.47 27.25 3.39
CA ILE A 262 5.13 27.31 2.08
C ILE A 262 4.75 28.63 1.40
N LYS A 263 5.14 29.76 2.00
CA LYS A 263 4.87 31.08 1.41
C LYS A 263 5.69 31.31 0.13
N GLU A 264 6.90 30.76 0.06
CA GLU A 264 7.75 30.82 -1.14
C GLU A 264 8.61 29.54 -1.23
N LEU A 265 8.65 28.91 -2.41
CA LEU A 265 9.59 27.84 -2.71
C LEU A 265 10.85 28.45 -3.31
N ASN A 266 11.90 28.58 -2.49
CA ASN A 266 13.22 29.03 -2.93
C ASN A 266 14.10 27.87 -3.40
N LEU A 267 13.57 27.00 -4.27
CA LEU A 267 14.34 25.95 -4.93
C LEU A 267 14.61 26.31 -6.38
N THR A 268 15.86 26.12 -6.80
CA THR A 268 16.26 26.12 -8.21
C THR A 268 16.42 24.69 -8.74
N GLU A 269 16.48 24.53 -10.06
CA GLU A 269 16.82 23.22 -10.67
C GLU A 269 18.19 22.72 -10.19
N TYR A 270 19.15 23.63 -9.97
CA TYR A 270 20.47 23.31 -9.43
C TYR A 270 20.42 22.77 -7.99
N ASP A 271 19.54 23.32 -7.15
CA ASP A 271 19.36 22.83 -5.77
C ASP A 271 18.79 21.42 -5.76
N ILE A 272 17.82 21.14 -6.66
CA ILE A 272 17.26 19.80 -6.85
C ILE A 272 18.36 18.81 -7.23
N GLU A 273 19.19 19.15 -8.23
CA GLU A 273 20.31 18.30 -8.66
C GLU A 273 21.28 18.01 -7.51
N LYS A 274 21.62 19.03 -6.71
CA LYS A 274 22.51 18.89 -5.55
C LYS A 274 21.90 17.99 -4.47
N ILE A 275 20.59 18.11 -4.22
CA ILE A 275 19.87 17.24 -3.28
C ILE A 275 19.89 15.79 -3.77
N ILE A 276 19.58 15.56 -5.04
CA ILE A 276 19.60 14.23 -5.66
C ILE A 276 21.00 13.62 -5.61
N TYR A 277 22.05 14.42 -5.87
CA TYR A 277 23.43 13.95 -5.76
C TYR A 277 23.80 13.54 -4.34
N ARG A 278 23.45 14.35 -3.33
CA ARG A 278 23.65 13.99 -1.91
C ARG A 278 22.89 12.73 -1.52
N ALA A 279 21.67 12.56 -2.02
CA ALA A 279 20.86 11.36 -1.80
C ALA A 279 21.54 10.11 -2.39
N PHE A 280 22.17 10.24 -3.56
CA PHE A 280 22.97 9.16 -4.15
C PHE A 280 24.18 8.78 -3.28
N GLU A 281 24.92 9.76 -2.74
CA GLU A 281 26.04 9.48 -1.82
C GLU A 281 25.56 8.76 -0.54
N SER A 282 24.40 9.15 -0.01
CA SER A 282 23.77 8.46 1.13
C SER A 282 23.41 7.01 0.78
N ALA A 283 22.83 6.80 -0.40
CA ALA A 283 22.49 5.47 -0.89
C ALA A 283 23.71 4.57 -1.08
N GLN A 284 24.84 5.11 -1.54
CA GLN A 284 26.11 4.39 -1.62
C GLN A 284 26.59 3.94 -0.24
N LYS A 285 26.47 4.79 0.79
CA LYS A 285 26.83 4.42 2.17
C LYS A 285 25.98 3.23 2.64
N LEU A 286 24.66 3.29 2.48
CA LEU A 286 23.75 2.18 2.82
C LEU A 286 24.08 0.90 2.03
N ALA A 287 24.35 1.02 0.72
CA ALA A 287 24.72 -0.13 -0.10
C ALA A 287 26.06 -0.76 0.31
N SER A 288 27.00 0.06 0.78
CA SER A 288 28.30 -0.40 1.28
C SER A 288 28.19 -1.13 2.62
N MET A 289 27.28 -0.71 3.51
CA MET A 289 27.03 -1.37 4.80
C MET A 289 26.61 -2.82 4.66
N VAL A 290 25.97 -3.18 3.53
CA VAL A 290 25.51 -4.54 3.24
C VAL A 290 26.35 -5.24 2.16
N ASN A 291 27.60 -4.78 1.94
CA ASN A 291 28.57 -5.37 1.00
C ASN A 291 28.12 -5.46 -0.48
N MET A 292 27.21 -4.59 -0.93
CA MET A 292 26.84 -4.57 -2.36
C MET A 292 27.86 -3.83 -3.22
N SER A 293 28.66 -2.95 -2.62
CA SER A 293 29.54 -2.00 -3.31
C SER A 293 30.61 -2.67 -4.18
N GLN A 294 31.23 -3.76 -3.72
CA GLN A 294 32.33 -4.41 -4.45
C GLN A 294 31.88 -4.96 -5.80
N LEU A 295 30.76 -5.67 -5.84
CA LEU A 295 30.22 -6.22 -7.09
C LEU A 295 29.80 -5.11 -8.06
N LEU A 296 29.15 -4.06 -7.54
CA LEU A 296 28.67 -2.93 -8.34
C LEU A 296 29.82 -2.11 -8.93
N LYS A 297 30.91 -1.91 -8.17
CA LYS A 297 32.14 -1.28 -8.65
C LYS A 297 32.78 -2.09 -9.77
N ASN A 298 32.92 -3.41 -9.60
CA ASN A 298 33.48 -4.30 -10.62
C ASN A 298 32.67 -4.32 -11.93
N LYS A 299 31.39 -3.95 -11.88
CA LYS A 299 30.50 -3.85 -13.04
C LYS A 299 30.34 -2.43 -13.57
N ASN A 300 31.09 -1.46 -13.05
CA ASN A 300 31.00 -0.04 -13.41
C ASN A 300 29.57 0.53 -13.28
N ILE A 301 28.84 0.20 -12.21
CA ILE A 301 27.45 0.68 -11.97
C ILE A 301 27.34 1.39 -10.61
N TYR A 302 28.48 1.65 -9.97
CA TYR A 302 28.53 2.33 -8.69
C TYR A 302 28.61 3.86 -8.82
N SER A 303 28.63 4.41 -10.04
CA SER A 303 28.54 5.85 -10.30
C SER A 303 27.12 6.24 -10.70
N LEU A 304 26.73 7.50 -10.46
CA LEU A 304 25.40 7.99 -10.81
C LEU A 304 25.11 7.96 -12.33
N PRO A 305 26.03 8.40 -13.21
CA PRO A 305 25.82 8.31 -14.66
C PRO A 305 25.63 6.86 -15.14
N ASP A 306 26.48 5.94 -14.67
CA ASP A 306 26.43 4.55 -15.12
C ASP A 306 25.17 3.83 -14.63
N LEU A 307 24.79 4.05 -13.36
CA LEU A 307 23.55 3.52 -12.81
C LEU A 307 22.33 4.04 -13.58
N SER A 308 22.31 5.32 -13.91
CA SER A 308 21.21 5.92 -14.67
C SER A 308 21.11 5.33 -16.07
N GLN A 309 22.25 5.13 -16.75
CA GLN A 309 22.30 4.51 -18.07
C GLN A 309 21.86 3.04 -18.04
N PHE A 310 22.24 2.30 -17.00
CA PHE A 310 21.82 0.92 -16.77
C PHE A 310 20.29 0.82 -16.61
N ILE A 311 19.71 1.64 -15.74
CA ILE A 311 18.25 1.66 -15.50
C ILE A 311 17.49 2.06 -16.77
N LYS A 312 17.97 3.08 -17.51
CA LYS A 312 17.39 3.47 -18.80
C LYS A 312 17.38 2.33 -19.82
N THR A 313 18.46 1.54 -19.85
CA THR A 313 18.56 0.36 -20.73
C THR A 313 17.56 -0.74 -20.34
N ILE A 314 17.32 -0.95 -19.04
CA ILE A 314 16.31 -1.91 -18.56
C ILE A 314 14.90 -1.45 -18.90
N LEU A 315 14.60 -0.17 -18.66
CA LEU A 315 13.29 0.41 -18.93
C LEU A 315 12.94 0.35 -20.41
N SER A 316 13.87 0.72 -21.29
CA SER A 316 13.68 0.63 -22.74
C SER A 316 13.42 -0.80 -23.21
N LYS A 317 14.16 -1.79 -22.69
CA LYS A 317 13.91 -3.22 -22.97
C LYS A 317 12.55 -3.72 -22.47
N SER A 318 12.05 -3.15 -21.38
CA SER A 318 10.76 -3.55 -20.80
C SER A 318 9.57 -2.90 -21.52
N SER A 319 9.76 -1.69 -22.05
CA SER A 319 8.72 -0.91 -22.74
C SER A 319 8.27 -1.51 -24.08
N SER A 320 9.04 -2.43 -24.68
CA SER A 320 8.67 -3.11 -25.92
C SER A 320 7.72 -4.31 -25.72
N LYS A 321 7.45 -4.68 -24.47
CA LYS A 321 6.44 -5.70 -24.14
C LYS A 321 5.16 -4.97 -23.74
N ILE A 322 4.19 -4.92 -24.65
CA ILE A 322 2.81 -4.56 -24.28
C ILE A 322 2.39 -5.59 -23.22
N VAL A 323 2.15 -5.11 -22.00
CA VAL A 323 1.58 -5.92 -20.94
C VAL A 323 0.10 -6.04 -21.26
N ASP A 324 -0.29 -7.20 -21.77
CA ASP A 324 -1.69 -7.53 -21.92
C ASP A 324 -2.24 -7.90 -20.53
N TYR A 325 -3.07 -7.03 -19.97
CA TYR A 325 -3.69 -7.23 -18.66
C TYR A 325 -4.97 -8.09 -18.75
N THR A 326 -5.27 -8.68 -19.93
CA THR A 326 -6.48 -9.51 -20.10
C THR A 326 -6.29 -10.96 -19.68
N GLU A 327 -5.05 -11.42 -19.46
CA GLU A 327 -4.74 -12.80 -19.10
C GLU A 327 -3.81 -12.80 -17.86
N ASP A 328 -4.21 -13.58 -16.85
CA ASP A 328 -3.53 -13.84 -15.56
C ASP A 328 -3.71 -12.82 -14.42
N ASP A 329 -4.57 -13.14 -13.45
CA ASP A 329 -4.14 -13.80 -12.19
C ASP A 329 -5.23 -13.74 -11.08
N ASP A 330 -6.38 -14.40 -11.30
CA ASP A 330 -7.38 -14.67 -10.23
C ASP A 330 -6.92 -15.79 -9.27
N SER A 331 -5.75 -16.38 -9.49
CA SER A 331 -5.21 -17.51 -8.70
C SER A 331 -4.24 -17.11 -7.59
N ASN A 332 -3.85 -15.83 -7.47
CA ASN A 332 -2.91 -15.33 -6.45
C ASN A 332 -3.55 -14.54 -5.31
N TYR A 333 -4.87 -14.63 -5.13
CA TYR A 333 -5.41 -14.36 -3.81
C TYR A 333 -4.96 -15.50 -2.90
N ASP A 334 -3.84 -15.28 -2.21
CA ASP A 334 -3.35 -16.10 -1.08
C ASP A 334 -4.53 -16.27 -0.08
N SER A 335 -5.28 -17.35 -0.27
CA SER A 335 -6.02 -18.03 0.78
C SER A 335 -5.02 -18.90 1.52
N ASP A 336 -4.07 -18.25 2.22
CA ASP A 336 -3.35 -18.89 3.32
C ASP A 336 -4.35 -19.02 4.49
N GLU A 337 -5.42 -19.80 4.30
CA GLU A 337 -6.13 -20.46 5.38
C GLU A 337 -5.28 -21.67 5.76
N ASP A 338 -4.22 -21.44 6.54
CA ASP A 338 -3.64 -22.52 7.31
C ASP A 338 -4.72 -22.95 8.33
N GLU A 339 -5.37 -24.07 8.04
CA GLU A 339 -6.12 -24.87 9.01
C GLU A 339 -5.17 -25.26 10.16
N PHE A 340 -5.11 -24.42 11.19
CA PHE A 340 -4.60 -24.84 12.50
C PHE A 340 -5.79 -25.22 13.34
N GLU A 341 -5.91 -26.52 13.59
CA GLU A 341 -6.90 -27.16 14.43
C GLU A 341 -7.06 -26.43 15.77
N ASP A 342 -8.29 -26.00 16.03
CA ASP A 342 -8.78 -25.59 17.33
C ASP A 342 -8.55 -26.73 18.34
N ASN A 343 -7.70 -26.51 19.32
CA ASN A 343 -7.80 -27.22 20.60
C ASN A 343 -8.20 -26.20 21.66
N GLU A 344 -9.38 -26.43 22.20
CA GLU A 344 -10.06 -25.66 23.23
C GLU A 344 -9.26 -25.55 24.54
N ASP A 345 -9.59 -24.47 25.26
CA ASP A 345 -9.51 -24.26 26.70
C ASP A 345 -8.14 -24.14 27.39
N SER A 346 -7.75 -22.89 27.65
CA SER A 346 -7.57 -22.49 29.04
C SER A 346 -7.91 -21.01 29.23
N SER A 347 -9.02 -20.79 29.93
CA SER A 347 -9.43 -19.52 30.51
C SER A 347 -8.35 -18.96 31.43
N VAL A 348 -7.72 -17.86 31.04
CA VAL A 348 -7.10 -16.93 31.99
C VAL A 348 -7.55 -15.54 31.64
N HIS A 349 -8.50 -15.05 32.45
CA HIS A 349 -8.87 -13.66 32.55
C HIS A 349 -7.62 -12.80 32.79
N ALA A 350 -7.26 -11.97 31.82
CA ALA A 350 -6.45 -10.80 32.05
C ALA A 350 -7.36 -9.58 31.81
N ALA A 351 -7.67 -8.91 32.90
CA ALA A 351 -8.47 -7.69 32.95
C ALA A 351 -7.92 -6.64 31.98
N PHE A 352 -8.77 -6.20 31.06
CA PHE A 352 -8.66 -4.90 30.42
C PHE A 352 -9.57 -3.96 31.20
N ASP A 353 -8.95 -3.15 32.06
CA ASP A 353 -9.52 -1.86 32.46
C ASP A 353 -9.47 -0.96 31.22
N ASP A 354 -10.61 -0.83 30.55
CA ASP A 354 -10.94 0.35 29.76
C ASP A 354 -12.39 0.70 30.11
N GLU A 355 -12.54 1.74 30.94
CA GLU A 355 -13.81 2.39 31.22
C GLU A 355 -14.34 3.06 29.94
N ASP A 356 -15.13 2.32 29.17
CA ASP A 356 -16.06 2.91 28.20
C ASP A 356 -17.37 3.23 28.93
N GLU A 357 -17.43 4.43 29.51
CA GLU A 357 -18.67 5.03 29.98
C GLU A 357 -19.64 5.21 28.81
N MET A 358 -20.83 4.63 28.99
CA MET A 358 -22.01 4.78 28.15
C MET A 358 -22.31 6.26 27.86
N LEU A 359 -22.45 6.61 26.58
CA LEU A 359 -23.11 7.86 26.19
C LEU A 359 -24.60 7.81 26.58
N PRO A 360 -25.16 8.83 27.25
CA PRO A 360 -26.58 8.91 27.48
C PRO A 360 -27.32 9.23 26.18
N SER A 361 -28.38 8.45 25.95
CA SER A 361 -29.41 8.71 24.95
C SER A 361 -30.06 10.08 25.17
N ILE A 362 -29.86 11.00 24.24
CA ILE A 362 -30.69 12.21 24.12
C ILE A 362 -31.11 12.30 22.66
N PHE A 363 -32.12 11.52 22.30
CA PHE A 363 -33.18 11.81 21.32
C PHE A 363 -34.23 10.74 21.54
N GLY A 364 -35.11 10.98 22.51
CA GLY A 364 -36.46 10.46 22.43
C GLY A 364 -37.21 11.42 21.53
N ASP A 365 -37.70 10.92 20.41
CA ASP A 365 -39.02 11.23 19.87
C ASP A 365 -39.31 10.16 18.81
N ASP A 366 -40.29 9.33 19.16
CA ASP A 366 -41.00 8.42 18.26
C ASP A 366 -41.81 9.29 17.28
N GLU A 367 -41.40 9.39 16.01
CA GLU A 367 -42.22 9.72 14.82
C GLU A 367 -41.33 10.06 13.60
N GLU A 368 -40.64 9.08 12.99
CA GLU A 368 -39.94 9.30 11.69
C GLU A 368 -40.10 8.13 10.69
N GLU A 369 -41.18 7.35 10.80
CA GLU A 369 -41.52 6.36 9.75
C GLU A 369 -42.32 6.95 8.56
N GLU A 370 -42.85 8.18 8.65
CA GLU A 370 -43.65 8.77 7.55
C GLU A 370 -42.90 9.80 6.67
N GLU A 371 -41.91 10.55 7.17
CA GLU A 371 -41.16 11.51 6.34
C GLU A 371 -40.17 10.83 5.37
N GLY A 372 -39.80 9.58 5.62
CA GLY A 372 -38.99 8.76 4.72
C GLY A 372 -39.66 8.47 3.37
N ASN A 373 -40.99 8.56 3.28
CA ASN A 373 -41.75 8.24 2.07
C ASN A 373 -41.77 9.38 1.04
N ILE A 374 -41.66 10.64 1.46
CA ILE A 374 -41.67 11.79 0.53
C ILE A 374 -40.33 11.89 -0.22
N ILE A 375 -39.21 11.57 0.44
CA ILE A 375 -37.88 11.57 -0.19
C ILE A 375 -37.63 10.27 -0.98
N ALA A 376 -38.20 9.13 -0.54
CA ALA A 376 -38.14 7.88 -1.30
C ALA A 376 -38.88 7.97 -2.66
N ASN A 377 -39.98 8.73 -2.73
CA ASN A 377 -40.71 8.99 -3.97
C ASN A 377 -39.97 9.90 -4.96
N ASN A 378 -38.97 10.66 -4.51
CA ASN A 378 -38.09 11.41 -5.41
C ASN A 378 -36.88 10.58 -5.89
N LEU A 379 -36.54 9.49 -5.19
CA LEU A 379 -35.46 8.55 -5.59
C LEU A 379 -35.93 7.43 -6.52
N SER A 380 -37.23 7.14 -6.61
CA SER A 380 -37.80 6.24 -7.62
C SER A 380 -37.71 6.80 -9.05
N ASN A 381 -37.39 8.09 -9.19
CA ASN A 381 -37.17 8.77 -10.48
C ASN A 381 -35.69 8.91 -10.88
N ILE A 382 -34.73 8.36 -10.12
CA ILE A 382 -33.39 8.13 -10.68
C ILE A 382 -33.52 6.94 -11.62
N SER A 383 -33.88 7.23 -12.86
CA SER A 383 -33.81 6.27 -13.95
C SER A 383 -32.45 5.58 -13.90
N GLN A 384 -32.46 4.25 -13.84
CA GLN A 384 -31.29 3.38 -13.86
C GLN A 384 -30.58 3.40 -15.22
N GLN A 385 -30.43 4.57 -15.84
CA GLN A 385 -29.91 4.70 -17.20
C GLN A 385 -28.39 4.87 -17.27
N ASN A 386 -27.70 5.03 -16.14
CA ASN A 386 -26.24 5.22 -16.16
C ASN A 386 -25.51 4.23 -15.25
N PHE A 387 -25.12 3.10 -15.81
CA PHE A 387 -24.17 2.14 -15.22
C PHE A 387 -22.71 2.68 -15.19
N ARG A 388 -22.50 3.99 -14.99
CA ARG A 388 -21.15 4.56 -14.91
C ARG A 388 -20.47 4.06 -13.63
N GLY A 389 -19.48 3.18 -13.81
CA GLY A 389 -18.69 2.59 -12.73
C GLY A 389 -18.80 1.06 -12.59
N CYS A 390 -19.76 0.43 -13.28
CA CYS A 390 -19.79 -1.04 -13.39
C CYS A 390 -18.92 -1.49 -14.57
N ARG A 391 -18.09 -2.51 -14.37
CA ARG A 391 -17.35 -3.14 -15.48
C ARG A 391 -18.33 -3.86 -16.39
N ILE A 392 -18.60 -3.26 -17.53
CA ILE A 392 -19.46 -3.80 -18.57
C ILE A 392 -18.59 -4.06 -19.80
N TYR A 393 -18.74 -5.23 -20.39
CA TYR A 393 -17.89 -5.71 -21.48
C TYR A 393 -18.69 -5.77 -22.78
N ASP A 394 -18.10 -5.35 -23.89
CA ASP A 394 -18.73 -5.43 -25.22
C ASP A 394 -18.59 -6.84 -25.83
N LYS A 395 -17.56 -7.58 -25.44
CA LYS A 395 -17.29 -8.96 -25.85
C LYS A 395 -16.67 -9.72 -24.68
N ILE A 396 -16.98 -11.01 -24.58
CA ILE A 396 -16.42 -11.92 -23.58
C ILE A 396 -15.90 -13.19 -24.25
N ASN A 397 -14.93 -13.86 -23.62
CA ASN A 397 -14.44 -15.15 -24.09
C ASN A 397 -15.59 -16.18 -24.05
N PRO A 398 -15.91 -16.88 -25.16
CA PRO A 398 -17.00 -17.87 -25.21
C PRO A 398 -16.89 -18.96 -24.14
N GLN A 399 -15.68 -19.31 -23.71
CA GLN A 399 -15.44 -20.33 -22.67
C GLN A 399 -15.87 -19.89 -21.27
N GLN A 400 -16.07 -18.59 -21.05
CA GLN A 400 -16.44 -18.01 -19.74
C GLN A 400 -17.87 -17.45 -19.74
N MET A 401 -18.66 -17.70 -20.79
CA MET A 401 -20.00 -17.12 -20.96
C MET A 401 -20.95 -17.42 -19.78
N ASN A 402 -20.79 -18.57 -19.13
CA ASN A 402 -21.55 -18.97 -17.95
C ASN A 402 -21.31 -18.09 -16.70
N LYS A 403 -20.28 -17.24 -16.69
CA LYS A 403 -19.94 -16.29 -15.62
C LYS A 403 -20.49 -14.88 -15.84
N TYR A 404 -21.16 -14.62 -16.96
CA TYR A 404 -21.69 -13.30 -17.33
C TYR A 404 -23.19 -13.35 -17.63
N PHE A 405 -23.87 -12.21 -17.50
CA PHE A 405 -25.21 -11.96 -18.02
C PHE A 405 -25.14 -11.07 -19.25
N ARG A 406 -25.97 -11.37 -20.25
CA ARG A 406 -26.21 -10.48 -21.38
C ARG A 406 -27.21 -9.41 -20.96
N ILE A 407 -26.86 -8.15 -21.17
CA ILE A 407 -27.71 -7.00 -20.92
C ILE A 407 -27.85 -6.19 -22.21
N HIS A 408 -29.00 -5.56 -22.39
CA HIS A 408 -29.26 -4.66 -23.51
C HIS A 408 -29.17 -3.21 -23.01
N VAL A 409 -28.24 -2.43 -23.57
CA VAL A 409 -28.06 -1.01 -23.26
C VAL A 409 -28.06 -0.24 -24.57
N ASP A 410 -29.02 0.68 -24.74
CA ASP A 410 -29.13 1.59 -25.89
C ASP A 410 -28.94 0.90 -27.25
N SER A 411 -29.66 -0.21 -27.47
CA SER A 411 -29.62 -1.06 -28.68
C SER A 411 -28.34 -1.90 -28.87
N SER A 412 -27.37 -1.79 -27.96
CA SER A 412 -26.17 -2.63 -27.95
C SER A 412 -26.30 -3.76 -26.93
N VAL A 413 -25.76 -4.92 -27.29
CA VAL A 413 -25.62 -6.06 -26.38
C VAL A 413 -24.32 -5.90 -25.61
N LYS A 414 -24.39 -5.95 -24.29
CA LYS A 414 -23.23 -5.91 -23.41
C LYS A 414 -23.28 -7.04 -22.39
N TYR A 415 -22.18 -7.26 -21.69
CA TYR A 415 -22.03 -8.34 -20.73
C TYR A 415 -21.60 -7.80 -19.35
N ILE A 416 -22.22 -8.31 -18.29
CA ILE A 416 -21.88 -7.98 -16.89
C ILE A 416 -21.58 -9.27 -16.12
N HIS A 417 -20.57 -9.26 -15.26
CA HIS A 417 -20.22 -10.45 -14.48
C HIS A 417 -21.36 -10.78 -13.49
N LYS A 418 -21.69 -12.07 -13.33
CA LYS A 418 -22.80 -12.52 -12.46
C LYS A 418 -22.64 -12.04 -11.03
N GLN A 419 -21.42 -12.03 -10.51
CA GLN A 419 -21.12 -11.53 -9.17
C GLN A 419 -21.46 -10.04 -9.02
N THR A 420 -21.17 -9.23 -10.04
CA THR A 420 -21.50 -7.80 -10.07
C THR A 420 -23.01 -7.59 -10.11
N ALA A 421 -23.73 -8.38 -10.91
CA ALA A 421 -25.20 -8.35 -10.96
C ALA A 421 -25.84 -8.80 -9.64
N CYS A 422 -25.34 -9.88 -9.03
CA CYS A 422 -25.81 -10.35 -7.72
C CYS A 422 -25.60 -9.30 -6.62
N TRP A 423 -24.47 -8.58 -6.64
CA TRP A 423 -24.20 -7.48 -5.73
C TRP A 423 -25.18 -6.31 -5.89
N LEU A 424 -25.55 -5.98 -7.13
CA LEU A 424 -26.51 -4.91 -7.44
C LEU A 424 -27.93 -5.27 -6.98
N LEU A 425 -28.30 -6.55 -7.04
CA LEU A 425 -29.65 -7.03 -6.75
C LEU A 425 -29.87 -7.47 -5.29
N SER A 426 -28.81 -7.65 -4.51
CA SER A 426 -28.92 -8.00 -3.10
C SER A 426 -29.18 -6.76 -2.23
N THR A 427 -30.43 -6.57 -1.81
CA THR A 427 -30.84 -5.43 -0.96
C THR A 427 -30.58 -5.63 0.53
N SER A 428 -30.20 -6.83 0.99
CA SER A 428 -30.24 -7.16 2.43
C SER A 428 -29.23 -8.20 2.95
N LYS A 429 -28.16 -8.56 2.21
CA LYS A 429 -27.15 -9.52 2.71
C LYS A 429 -25.71 -9.02 2.60
N THR A 430 -24.92 -9.32 3.63
CA THR A 430 -23.53 -8.88 3.85
C THR A 430 -22.48 -9.82 3.23
N ARG A 431 -22.87 -11.00 2.76
CA ARG A 431 -22.05 -11.94 1.95
C ARG A 431 -22.89 -12.53 0.81
N LEU A 432 -22.29 -12.64 -0.37
CA LEU A 432 -22.81 -13.49 -1.45
C LEU A 432 -22.27 -14.91 -1.24
N SER A 433 -23.14 -15.90 -1.05
CA SER A 433 -22.69 -17.30 -1.06
C SER A 433 -22.29 -17.71 -2.48
N SER A 434 -21.25 -18.55 -2.60
CA SER A 434 -20.85 -19.21 -3.86
C SER A 434 -22.05 -19.88 -4.55
N ASP A 435 -22.87 -20.55 -3.74
CA ASP A 435 -24.13 -21.18 -4.12
C ASP A 435 -25.17 -20.21 -4.74
N ARG A 436 -25.21 -18.93 -4.33
CA ARG A 436 -26.07 -17.94 -4.99
C ARG A 436 -25.55 -17.55 -6.37
N VAL A 437 -24.24 -17.48 -6.57
CA VAL A 437 -23.64 -17.15 -7.88
C VAL A 437 -23.91 -18.27 -8.90
N GLU A 438 -23.96 -19.53 -8.44
CA GLU A 438 -24.26 -20.69 -9.29
C GLU A 438 -25.76 -20.82 -9.64
N ARG A 439 -26.66 -20.42 -8.73
CA ARG A 439 -28.11 -20.52 -8.96
C ARG A 439 -28.68 -19.44 -9.87
N VAL A 440 -28.03 -18.28 -10.01
CA VAL A 440 -28.52 -17.25 -10.94
C VAL A 440 -28.17 -17.66 -12.38
N LYS A 441 -29.17 -18.18 -13.06
CA LYS A 441 -29.14 -18.55 -14.48
C LYS A 441 -29.88 -17.50 -15.29
N GLU A 442 -29.38 -17.27 -16.50
CA GLU A 442 -30.07 -16.49 -17.50
C GLU A 442 -31.34 -17.28 -17.88
N SER A 443 -32.51 -16.65 -17.78
CA SER A 443 -33.80 -17.26 -18.13
C SER A 443 -34.01 -17.28 -19.63
#